data_AF-A0A955KQ12-F1
#
_entry.id   AF-A0A955KQ12-F1
#
_cell.length_a   1.000
_cell.length_b   1.000
_cell.length_c   1.000
_cell.angle_alpha   90.00
_cell.angle_beta   90.00
_cell.angle_gamma   90.00
#
_symmetry.space_group_name_H-M   'P 1'
#
loop_
_entity.id
_entity.type
_entity.pdbx_description
1 polymer ?
#
loop_
_entity_poly.entity_id
_entity_poly.type
_entity_poly.pdbx_seq_one_letter_code
_entity_poly.pdbx_strand_id
1 'polypeptide(L)'
;MIKKTTSDTEETKTTPAAEEESTTVTKHKKVLKDIAVEPLKNGNGDMVAKPKRDTQKFDDTNSQGNQRIITGFLDLSRDGHGVVRTTLTADEENDAYISTAQIRRFNMRAGDVISGPVRERKDNERFLGMTRVDTINGLPAPEARNIQRPVFKRLTPV
;
A
#
# COMPACT_ATOMS: atom_id res chain seq x y z
N MET A 1 38.81 -33.33 -22.86
CA MET A 1 38.33 -32.20 -22.03
C MET A 1 38.67 -30.91 -22.78
N ILE A 2 37.82 -29.88 -22.69
CA ILE A 2 37.86 -28.57 -23.37
C ILE A 2 37.03 -28.51 -24.68
N LYS A 3 35.76 -28.10 -24.54
CA LYS A 3 34.94 -27.53 -25.62
C LYS A 3 35.26 -26.02 -25.69
N LYS A 4 35.54 -25.51 -26.89
CA LYS A 4 35.56 -24.07 -27.20
C LYS A 4 34.42 -23.77 -28.17
N THR A 5 33.48 -22.94 -27.74
CA THR A 5 32.53 -22.20 -28.60
C THR A 5 32.23 -20.87 -27.91
N THR A 6 32.74 -19.78 -28.48
CA THR A 6 32.44 -18.36 -28.23
C THR A 6 31.47 -17.92 -29.34
N SER A 7 30.24 -17.52 -29.00
CA SER A 7 29.70 -16.14 -28.91
C SER A 7 29.40 -15.49 -30.26
N ASP A 8 28.12 -15.14 -30.48
CA ASP A 8 27.62 -13.82 -30.91
C ASP A 8 26.07 -13.89 -30.90
N THR A 9 25.35 -13.15 -30.04
CA THR A 9 24.98 -11.71 -30.06
C THR A 9 23.90 -11.40 -31.10
N GLU A 10 22.66 -11.18 -30.65
CA GLU A 10 21.69 -10.34 -31.37
C GLU A 10 20.67 -9.73 -30.39
N GLU A 11 20.70 -8.40 -30.29
CA GLU A 11 19.79 -7.56 -29.52
C GLU A 11 19.04 -6.62 -30.48
N THR A 12 17.75 -6.39 -30.19
CA THR A 12 16.90 -5.23 -30.56
C THR A 12 16.41 -5.10 -32.02
N LYS A 13 15.09 -5.22 -32.28
CA LYS A 13 13.97 -4.25 -32.13
C LYS A 13 14.00 -3.13 -33.17
N THR A 14 12.96 -3.04 -34.01
CA THR A 14 12.19 -1.81 -34.34
C THR A 14 11.00 -2.16 -35.24
N THR A 15 9.79 -1.78 -34.82
CA THR A 15 8.62 -1.59 -35.67
C THR A 15 8.02 -0.23 -35.29
N PRO A 16 7.81 0.72 -36.23
CA PRO A 16 7.15 1.99 -35.97
C PRO A 16 5.71 1.99 -36.52
N ALA A 17 4.78 2.62 -35.80
CA ALA A 17 3.61 3.36 -36.32
C ALA A 17 2.53 3.45 -35.24
N ALA A 18 2.27 4.67 -34.75
CA ALA A 18 0.95 5.23 -34.43
C ALA A 18 1.17 6.51 -33.60
N GLU A 19 1.35 7.63 -34.29
CA GLU A 19 0.94 8.93 -33.79
C GLU A 19 -0.56 9.04 -34.05
N GLU A 20 -1.37 9.28 -33.02
CA GLU A 20 -2.60 10.05 -33.17
C GLU A 20 -2.82 10.93 -31.94
N GLU A 21 -3.23 12.14 -32.27
CA GLU A 21 -3.39 13.32 -31.45
C GLU A 21 -4.62 13.20 -30.54
N SER A 22 -4.61 13.87 -29.38
CA SER A 22 -5.87 14.29 -28.76
C SER A 22 -5.68 15.62 -28.05
N THR A 23 -6.13 16.63 -28.76
CA THR A 23 -6.35 18.00 -28.33
C THR A 23 -7.43 18.07 -27.25
N THR A 24 -7.25 19.03 -26.32
CA THR A 24 -8.26 19.86 -25.62
C THR A 24 -9.71 19.34 -25.46
N VAL A 25 -10.28 19.51 -24.25
CA VAL A 25 -11.45 20.38 -23.97
C VAL A 25 -12.05 20.08 -22.57
N THR A 26 -11.92 21.07 -21.67
CA THR A 26 -13.01 21.75 -20.94
C THR A 26 -13.98 20.97 -20.02
N LYS A 27 -13.91 21.38 -18.74
CA LYS A 27 -15.00 21.67 -17.77
C LYS A 27 -16.28 20.81 -17.79
N HIS A 28 -16.56 20.16 -16.65
CA HIS A 28 -17.91 20.04 -16.08
C HIS A 28 -17.80 20.16 -14.55
N LYS A 29 -17.96 21.35 -13.96
CA LYS A 29 -19.21 22.04 -13.56
C LYS A 29 -20.09 21.22 -12.59
N LYS A 30 -19.70 21.31 -11.31
CA LYS A 30 -20.50 21.73 -10.14
C LYS A 30 -22.03 21.62 -10.34
N VAL A 31 -22.65 20.63 -9.70
CA VAL A 31 -24.09 20.58 -9.47
C VAL A 31 -24.31 20.48 -7.96
N LEU A 32 -24.62 21.62 -7.34
CA LEU A 32 -25.28 21.68 -6.03
C LEU A 32 -26.39 22.71 -6.20
N LYS A 33 -27.62 22.22 -6.25
CA LYS A 33 -28.84 23.03 -6.22
C LYS A 33 -29.32 23.13 -4.78
N ASP A 34 -29.36 24.38 -4.33
CA ASP A 34 -30.22 25.01 -3.33
C ASP A 34 -31.22 24.10 -2.60
N ILE A 35 -30.96 23.88 -1.32
CA ILE A 35 -31.99 23.65 -0.30
C ILE A 35 -31.83 24.77 0.71
N ALA A 36 -32.75 25.72 0.69
CA ALA A 36 -32.90 26.75 1.70
C ALA A 36 -33.41 26.11 3.01
N VAL A 37 -32.69 26.32 4.10
CA VAL A 37 -33.19 26.06 5.46
C VAL A 37 -32.79 27.24 6.34
N GLU A 38 -33.77 27.85 6.98
CA GLU A 38 -33.66 29.07 7.79
C GLU A 38 -32.81 28.89 9.07
N PRO A 39 -32.23 29.97 9.63
CA PRO A 39 -31.42 29.89 10.84
C PRO A 39 -32.29 29.92 12.11
N LEU A 40 -32.29 28.82 12.87
CA LEU A 40 -32.77 28.81 14.25
C LEU A 40 -31.69 29.38 15.18
N LYS A 41 -31.94 30.57 15.74
CA LYS A 41 -31.22 31.10 16.91
C LYS A 41 -31.64 30.32 18.14
N ASN A 42 -30.68 29.80 18.91
CA ASN A 42 -30.85 29.55 20.35
C ASN A 42 -29.58 29.98 21.08
N GLY A 43 -29.74 30.93 21.99
CA GLY A 43 -28.74 31.29 22.99
C GLY A 43 -28.91 30.43 24.24
N ASN A 44 -27.79 29.96 24.79
CA ASN A 44 -27.38 30.14 26.19
C ASN A 44 -26.23 29.17 26.48
N GLY A 45 -25.26 29.69 27.25
CA GLY A 45 -23.96 29.09 27.44
C GLY A 45 -23.98 27.83 28.27
N ASP A 46 -23.09 26.92 27.91
CA ASP A 46 -22.42 26.02 28.83
C ASP A 46 -21.03 25.69 28.26
N MET A 47 -20.01 25.83 29.11
CA MET A 47 -18.62 25.56 28.80
C MET A 47 -18.41 24.04 28.69
N VAL A 48 -18.57 23.48 27.50
CA VAL A 48 -18.20 22.07 27.24
C VAL A 48 -16.73 21.99 26.87
N ALA A 49 -16.00 21.18 27.64
CA ALA A 49 -14.57 20.94 27.56
C ALA A 49 -14.07 20.69 26.12
N LYS A 50 -12.99 21.38 25.74
CA LYS A 50 -12.24 21.12 24.51
C LYS A 50 -11.79 19.64 24.50
N PRO A 51 -12.13 18.83 23.49
CA PRO A 51 -11.46 17.55 23.33
C PRO A 51 -10.01 17.84 22.96
N LYS A 52 -9.06 17.46 23.82
CA LYS A 52 -7.65 17.35 23.48
C LYS A 52 -7.54 16.29 22.39
N ARG A 53 -7.64 16.70 21.13
CA ARG A 53 -7.29 15.85 20.00
C ARG A 53 -5.78 15.67 20.09
N ASP A 54 -5.36 14.48 20.49
CA ASP A 54 -4.00 14.04 20.31
C ASP A 54 -3.65 14.28 18.84
N THR A 55 -2.78 15.25 18.62
CA THR A 55 -2.26 15.59 17.30
C THR A 55 -1.37 14.42 16.91
N GLN A 56 -1.95 13.40 16.29
CA GLN A 56 -1.18 12.48 15.47
C GLN A 56 -0.50 13.34 14.42
N LYS A 57 0.78 13.61 14.64
CA LYS A 57 1.64 14.23 13.65
C LYS A 57 1.74 13.22 12.51
N PHE A 58 0.91 13.42 11.50
CA PHE A 58 1.12 12.81 10.21
C PHE A 58 2.34 13.52 9.65
N ASP A 59 3.49 12.85 9.68
CA ASP A 59 4.70 13.31 9.00
C ASP A 59 4.38 13.35 7.50
N ASP A 60 3.85 14.47 7.02
CA ASP A 60 3.58 14.76 5.61
C ASP A 60 4.91 15.03 4.88
N THR A 61 5.84 14.08 4.91
CA THR A 61 6.95 14.07 3.96
C THR A 61 6.40 13.58 2.63
N ASN A 62 5.75 14.49 1.89
CA ASN A 62 5.38 14.31 0.50
C ASN A 62 6.63 14.32 -0.39
N SER A 63 7.51 13.34 -0.18
CA SER A 63 8.61 13.02 -1.07
C SER A 63 8.01 12.19 -2.21
N GLN A 64 7.40 12.85 -3.19
CA GLN A 64 7.07 12.27 -4.51
C GLN A 64 8.36 11.98 -5.32
N GLY A 65 9.40 11.51 -4.64
CA GLY A 65 10.53 10.83 -5.25
C GLY A 65 10.14 9.37 -5.39
N ASN A 66 10.54 8.74 -6.50
CA ASN A 66 10.27 7.36 -6.85
C ASN A 66 10.46 6.42 -5.63
N GLN A 67 9.37 6.09 -4.91
CA GLN A 67 9.45 5.25 -3.72
C GLN A 67 9.72 3.82 -4.17
N ARG A 68 10.71 3.17 -3.55
CA ARG A 68 11.00 1.76 -3.81
C ARG A 68 9.76 0.94 -3.50
N ILE A 69 9.33 0.11 -4.44
CA ILE A 69 8.25 -0.85 -4.24
C ILE A 69 8.86 -2.21 -3.94
N ILE A 70 8.36 -2.89 -2.91
CA ILE A 70 8.73 -4.27 -2.63
C ILE A 70 7.50 -5.18 -2.71
N THR A 71 7.75 -6.46 -2.92
CA THR A 71 6.73 -7.52 -2.82
C THR A 71 7.28 -8.68 -2.02
N GLY A 72 6.47 -9.29 -1.18
CA GLY A 72 6.91 -10.40 -0.32
C GLY A 72 5.78 -11.01 0.49
N PHE A 73 6.08 -12.03 1.29
CA PHE A 73 5.10 -12.68 2.16
C PHE A 73 5.11 -12.09 3.57
N LEU A 74 3.95 -11.98 4.19
CA LEU A 74 3.77 -11.46 5.53
C LEU A 74 4.15 -12.51 6.58
N ASP A 75 5.17 -12.21 7.38
CA ASP A 75 5.47 -12.91 8.62
C ASP A 75 4.96 -12.10 9.82
N LEU A 76 4.16 -12.72 10.69
CA LEU A 76 3.53 -12.04 11.82
C LEU A 76 4.24 -12.39 13.13
N SER A 77 4.63 -11.36 13.88
CA SER A 77 5.11 -11.51 15.25
C SER A 77 3.94 -11.77 16.21
N ARG A 78 4.26 -12.30 17.40
CA ARG A 78 3.26 -12.53 18.47
C ARG A 78 2.58 -11.26 18.93
N ASP A 79 3.25 -10.12 18.81
CA ASP A 79 2.72 -8.82 19.22
C ASP A 79 1.83 -8.17 18.13
N GLY A 80 1.64 -8.85 16.99
CA GLY A 80 0.72 -8.44 15.92
C GLY A 80 1.26 -7.38 14.97
N HIS A 81 2.51 -6.95 15.11
CA HIS A 81 3.26 -6.36 13.99
C HIS A 81 3.85 -7.47 13.12
N GLY A 82 4.40 -7.13 11.96
CA GLY A 82 4.97 -8.13 11.07
C GLY A 82 6.09 -7.60 10.21
N VAL A 83 6.69 -8.51 9.45
CA VAL A 83 7.73 -8.24 8.46
C VAL A 83 7.30 -8.86 7.14
N VAL A 84 7.33 -8.07 6.06
CA VAL A 84 7.17 -8.53 4.69
C VAL A 84 8.53 -9.03 4.23
N ARG A 85 8.65 -10.34 4.05
CA ARG A 85 9.86 -11.02 3.65
C ARG A 85 9.90 -11.14 2.13
N THR A 86 10.94 -10.61 1.49
CA THR A 86 11.07 -10.67 0.02
C THR A 86 11.66 -12.00 -0.45
N THR A 87 12.51 -12.61 0.37
CA THR A 87 13.12 -13.91 0.07
C THR A 87 12.96 -14.86 1.25
N LEU A 88 13.24 -16.14 1.01
CA LEU A 88 13.29 -17.18 2.05
C LEU A 88 14.70 -17.35 2.63
N THR A 89 15.67 -16.56 2.16
CA THR A 89 17.04 -16.58 2.68
C THR A 89 17.16 -15.67 3.89
N ALA A 90 18.28 -15.76 4.61
CA ALA A 90 18.53 -14.95 5.80
C ALA A 90 18.85 -13.46 5.48
N ASP A 91 18.72 -13.04 4.22
CA ASP A 91 19.06 -11.70 3.78
C ASP A 91 17.92 -10.72 4.07
N GLU A 92 17.91 -10.22 5.30
CA GLU A 92 16.86 -9.33 5.80
C GLU A 92 16.96 -7.88 5.27
N GLU A 93 17.93 -7.60 4.39
CA GLU A 93 18.20 -6.25 3.89
C GLU A 93 17.04 -5.68 3.04
N ASN A 94 16.25 -6.55 2.44
CA ASN A 94 15.13 -6.14 1.58
C ASN A 94 13.77 -6.26 2.24
N ASP A 95 13.74 -6.69 3.50
CA ASP A 95 12.50 -6.92 4.22
C ASP A 95 11.92 -5.60 4.76
N ALA A 96 10.59 -5.52 4.80
CA ALA A 96 9.91 -4.34 5.35
C ALA A 96 9.09 -4.66 6.59
N TYR A 97 9.25 -3.83 7.60
CA TYR A 97 8.34 -3.74 8.72
C TYR A 97 6.96 -3.26 8.28
N ILE A 98 5.92 -3.91 8.79
CA ILE A 98 4.53 -3.49 8.62
C ILE A 98 3.85 -3.37 9.98
N SER A 99 3.12 -2.26 10.14
CA SER A 99 2.48 -1.92 11.42
C SER A 99 1.24 -2.78 11.69
N THR A 100 0.97 -3.00 12.97
CA THR A 100 -0.26 -3.67 13.43
C THR A 100 -1.53 -2.98 12.92
N ALA A 101 -1.52 -1.65 12.77
CA ALA A 101 -2.64 -0.89 12.25
C ALA A 101 -2.94 -1.23 10.77
N GLN A 102 -1.90 -1.33 9.93
CA GLN A 102 -2.04 -1.75 8.53
C GLN A 102 -2.54 -3.20 8.45
N ILE A 103 -1.96 -4.11 9.25
CA ILE A 103 -2.38 -5.52 9.32
C ILE A 103 -3.86 -5.64 9.67
N ARG A 104 -4.31 -4.95 10.72
CA ARG A 104 -5.71 -4.98 11.17
C ARG A 104 -6.66 -4.34 10.16
N ARG A 105 -6.26 -3.23 9.53
CA ARG A 105 -7.09 -2.50 8.55
C ARG A 105 -7.51 -3.39 7.37
N PHE A 106 -6.63 -4.27 6.91
CA PHE A 106 -6.87 -5.14 5.77
C PHE A 106 -7.15 -6.60 6.16
N ASN A 107 -7.26 -6.90 7.46
CA ASN A 107 -7.47 -8.24 8.00
C ASN A 107 -6.45 -9.27 7.46
N MET A 108 -5.19 -8.86 7.36
CA MET A 108 -4.10 -9.68 6.81
C MET A 108 -3.73 -10.80 7.78
N ARG A 109 -3.30 -11.93 7.22
CA ARG A 109 -2.86 -13.12 7.95
C ARG A 109 -1.42 -13.46 7.55
N ALA A 110 -0.72 -14.20 8.40
CA ALA A 110 0.60 -14.73 8.06
C ALA A 110 0.53 -15.54 6.76
N GLY A 111 1.51 -15.34 5.88
CA GLY A 111 1.58 -15.92 4.55
C GLY A 111 0.94 -15.09 3.44
N ASP A 112 0.30 -13.96 3.74
CA ASP A 112 -0.22 -13.07 2.70
C ASP A 112 0.88 -12.43 1.86
N VAL A 113 0.74 -12.47 0.54
CA VAL A 113 1.66 -11.77 -0.36
C VAL A 113 1.24 -10.31 -0.44
N ILE A 114 2.13 -9.39 -0.10
CA ILE A 114 1.86 -7.95 -0.02
C ILE A 114 2.81 -7.22 -0.95
N SER A 115 2.31 -6.20 -1.64
CA SER A 115 3.11 -5.26 -2.42
C SER A 115 2.81 -3.82 -2.01
N GLY A 116 3.83 -2.97 -2.02
CA GLY A 116 3.66 -1.54 -1.79
C GLY A 116 4.96 -0.77 -1.65
N PRO A 117 4.87 0.57 -1.62
CA PRO A 117 6.01 1.44 -1.44
C PRO A 117 6.57 1.37 -0.02
N VAL A 118 7.89 1.39 0.08
CA VAL A 118 8.62 1.42 1.34
C VAL A 118 9.40 2.72 1.49
N ARG A 119 9.59 3.13 2.75
CA ARG A 119 10.54 4.16 3.14
C ARG A 119 11.85 3.51 3.60
N GLU A 120 12.92 4.28 3.50
CA GLU A 120 14.23 3.90 4.01
C GLU A 120 14.18 3.73 5.54
N ARG A 121 15.10 2.91 6.05
CA ARG A 121 15.24 2.63 7.48
C ARG A 121 15.78 3.87 8.19
N LYS A 122 15.26 4.17 9.38
CA LYS A 122 15.86 5.19 10.27
C LYS A 122 17.08 4.60 11.00
N ASP A 123 17.87 5.46 11.65
CA ASP A 123 19.14 5.10 12.33
C ASP A 123 19.03 4.02 13.44
N ASN A 124 17.84 3.52 13.76
CA ASN A 124 17.59 2.45 14.72
C ASN A 124 16.62 1.36 14.21
N GLU A 125 16.38 1.29 12.90
CA GLU A 125 15.46 0.33 12.30
C GLU A 125 16.24 -0.73 11.50
N ARG A 126 15.95 -2.01 11.78
CA ARG A 126 16.56 -3.13 11.04
C ARG A 126 15.96 -3.34 9.66
N PHE A 127 14.68 -3.00 9.49
CA PHE A 127 13.89 -3.24 8.27
C PHE A 127 13.47 -1.94 7.60
N LEU A 128 13.15 -2.02 6.31
CA LEU A 128 12.47 -0.94 5.59
C LEU A 128 11.09 -0.68 6.20
N GLY A 129 10.53 0.51 6.05
CA GLY A 129 9.19 0.81 6.56
C GLY A 129 8.13 0.68 5.47
N MET A 130 7.13 -0.18 5.61
CA MET A 130 6.00 -0.23 4.69
C MET A 130 5.14 1.04 4.84
N THR A 131 5.17 1.93 3.85
CA THR A 131 4.43 3.19 3.88
C THR A 131 2.96 2.95 3.59
N ARG A 132 2.65 2.19 2.55
CA ARG A 132 1.28 1.88 2.11
C ARG A 132 1.22 0.48 1.54
N VAL A 133 0.08 -0.18 1.72
CA VAL A 133 -0.21 -1.47 1.09
C VAL A 133 -1.03 -1.20 -0.18
N ASP A 134 -0.48 -1.59 -1.33
CA ASP A 134 -1.12 -1.39 -2.64
C ASP A 134 -1.89 -2.65 -3.04
N THR A 135 -1.28 -3.83 -2.92
CA THR A 135 -1.92 -5.12 -3.24
C THR A 135 -1.71 -6.17 -2.16
N ILE A 136 -2.67 -7.09 -2.07
CA ILE A 136 -2.67 -8.25 -1.17
C ILE A 136 -3.11 -9.47 -1.99
N ASN A 137 -2.26 -10.47 -2.11
CA ASN A 137 -2.45 -11.69 -2.92
C ASN A 137 -2.86 -11.39 -4.37
N GLY A 138 -2.22 -10.39 -4.99
CA GLY A 138 -2.48 -9.99 -6.37
C GLY A 138 -3.72 -9.11 -6.57
N LEU A 139 -4.48 -8.81 -5.51
CA LEU A 139 -5.66 -7.96 -5.57
C LEU A 139 -5.38 -6.58 -4.96
N PRO A 140 -6.03 -5.50 -5.44
CA PRO A 140 -5.97 -4.20 -4.79
C PRO A 140 -6.37 -4.30 -3.30
N ALA A 141 -5.63 -3.64 -2.42
CA ALA A 141 -5.86 -3.72 -0.98
C ALA A 141 -7.31 -3.43 -0.52
N PRO A 142 -8.06 -2.47 -1.13
CA PRO A 142 -9.45 -2.23 -0.79
C PRO A 142 -10.38 -3.41 -1.13
N GLU A 143 -10.08 -4.14 -2.21
CA GLU A 143 -10.85 -5.28 -2.68
C GLU A 143 -10.52 -6.53 -1.85
N ALA A 144 -9.24 -6.80 -1.64
CA ALA A 144 -8.76 -7.94 -0.85
C ALA A 144 -9.36 -7.97 0.57
N ARG A 145 -9.57 -6.79 1.18
CA ARG A 145 -10.21 -6.65 2.50
C ARG A 145 -11.64 -7.20 2.53
N ASN A 146 -12.39 -7.04 1.43
CA ASN A 146 -13.81 -7.38 1.39
C ASN A 146 -14.03 -8.88 1.09
N ILE A 147 -12.97 -9.61 0.71
CA ILE A 147 -13.06 -11.04 0.44
C ILE A 147 -13.17 -11.80 1.76
N GLN A 148 -14.24 -12.57 1.90
CA GLN A 148 -14.41 -13.44 3.04
C GLN A 148 -13.51 -14.68 2.88
N ARG A 149 -12.38 -14.68 3.59
CA ARG A 149 -11.38 -15.75 3.50
C ARG A 149 -11.79 -16.92 4.40
N PRO A 150 -12.17 -18.08 3.84
CA PRO A 150 -12.51 -19.24 4.65
C PRO A 150 -11.32 -19.63 5.53
N VAL A 151 -11.61 -20.19 6.70
CA VAL A 151 -10.57 -20.73 7.57
C VAL A 151 -10.21 -22.10 7.03
N PHE A 152 -8.93 -22.34 6.74
CA PHE A 152 -8.46 -23.60 6.14
C PHE A 152 -8.98 -24.85 6.87
N LYS A 153 -9.00 -24.83 8.21
CA LYS A 153 -9.52 -25.91 9.06
C LYS A 153 -11.01 -26.24 8.85
N ARG A 154 -11.79 -25.37 8.21
CA ARG A 154 -13.21 -25.55 7.92
C ARG A 154 -13.46 -26.07 6.50
N LEU A 155 -12.42 -26.21 5.69
CA LEU A 155 -12.53 -26.78 4.35
C LEU A 155 -12.53 -28.31 4.43
N THR A 156 -13.26 -28.94 3.52
CA THR A 156 -13.26 -30.40 3.38
C THR A 156 -12.04 -30.82 2.57
N PRO A 157 -11.18 -31.73 3.08
CA PRO A 157 -10.09 -32.29 2.28
C PRO A 157 -10.69 -33.15 1.15
N VAL A 158 -10.07 -33.11 -0.02
CA VAL A 158 -10.44 -33.90 -1.21
C VAL A 158 -9.34 -34.85 -1.60
#